data_AF-F4W7W8-F1
#
_entry.id   AF-F4W7W8-F1
#
_cell.length_a   1.000
_cell.length_b   1.000
_cell.length_c   1.000
_cell.angle_alpha   90.00
_cell.angle_beta   90.00
_cell.angle_gamma   90.00
#
_symmetry.space_group_name_H-M   'P 1'
#
loop_
_entity.id
_entity.type
_entity.pdbx_description
1 polymer ?
#
loop_
_entity_poly.entity_id
_entity_poly.type
_entity_poly.pdbx_seq_one_letter_code
_entity_poly.pdbx_strand_id
1 'polypeptide(L)' 'MDHTFAEQRFGSYEDVKKWLDEWFAAKGEDFYWCGIHKLPERWEKCVTSNGAYFE' A
#
# COMPACT_ATOMS: atom_id res chain seq x y z
N MET A 1 7.04 6.13 -2.64
CA MET A 1 5.84 5.87 -1.81
C MET A 1 5.70 7.06 -0.90
N ASP A 2 4.53 7.70 -0.88
CA ASP A 2 4.30 8.82 0.02
C ASP A 2 4.41 8.36 1.47
N HIS A 3 5.44 8.83 2.17
CA HIS A 3 5.68 8.63 3.61
C HIS A 3 4.69 9.44 4.47
N THR A 4 3.43 9.54 4.03
CA THR A 4 2.33 10.31 4.64
C THR A 4 2.05 9.98 6.10
N PHE A 5 2.49 8.81 6.57
CA PHE A 5 2.25 8.35 7.93
C PHE A 5 3.43 8.61 8.89
N ALA A 6 4.65 8.83 8.38
CA ALA A 6 5.87 8.74 9.20
C ALA A 6 6.01 9.83 10.29
N GLU A 7 5.26 10.94 10.18
CA GLU A 7 5.35 12.09 11.10
C GLU A 7 4.01 12.50 11.71
N GLN A 8 2.93 11.76 11.44
CA GLN A 8 1.60 12.10 11.92
C GLN A 8 1.40 11.63 13.38
N ARG A 9 0.90 12.50 14.26
CA ARG A 9 0.46 12.14 15.61
C ARG A 9 -1.05 12.28 15.71
N PHE A 10 -1.72 11.27 16.26
CA PHE A 10 -3.17 11.24 16.44
C PHE A 10 -3.50 11.31 17.93
N GLY A 11 -4.52 12.10 18.29
CA GLY A 11 -4.96 12.26 19.68
C GLY A 11 -6.04 11.28 20.10
N SER A 12 -6.75 10.68 19.13
CA SER A 12 -7.86 9.78 19.35
C SER A 12 -7.96 8.72 18.25
N TYR A 13 -8.77 7.69 18.48
CA TYR A 13 -9.09 6.67 17.48
C TYR A 13 -9.88 7.28 16.30
N GLU A 14 -10.76 8.23 16.60
CA GLU A 14 -11.57 8.96 15.63
C GLU A 14 -10.69 9.74 14.65
N ASP A 15 -9.60 10.35 15.13
CA ASP A 15 -8.63 11.04 14.28
C ASP A 15 -7.91 10.09 13.33
N VAL A 16 -7.54 8.89 13.81
CA VAL A 16 -6.92 7.84 12.97
C VAL A 16 -7.89 7.39 11.88
N LYS A 17 -9.15 7.12 12.26
CA LYS A 17 -10.17 6.68 11.31
C LYS A 17 -10.41 7.72 10.23
N LYS A 18 -10.59 8.98 10.62
CA LYS A 18 -10.80 10.09 9.67
C LYS A 18 -9.62 10.22 8.71
N TRP A 19 -8.39 10.15 9.23
CA TRP A 19 -7.19 10.23 8.39
C TRP A 19 -7.12 9.06 7.39
N LEU A 20 -7.44 7.83 7.81
CA LEU A 20 -7.49 6.68 6.90
C LEU A 20 -8.55 6.86 5.82
N ASP A 21 -9.74 7.32 6.19
CA ASP A 21 -10.84 7.57 5.25
C ASP A 21 -10.42 8.61 4.20
N GLU A 22 -9.81 9.72 4.62
CA GLU A 22 -9.28 10.76 3.72
C GLU A 22 -8.14 10.22 2.83
N TRP A 23 -7.23 9.43 3.39
CA TRP A 23 -6.09 8.87 2.67
C TRP A 23 -6.53 7.91 1.56
N PHE A 24 -7.49 7.03 1.83
CA PHE A 24 -8.04 6.12 0.83
C PHE A 24 -8.89 6.84 -0.21
N ALA A 25 -9.68 7.85 0.20
CA ALA A 25 -10.46 8.68 -0.72
C ALA A 25 -9.59 9.48 -1.69
N ALA A 26 -8.36 9.84 -1.29
CA ALA A 26 -7.39 10.51 -2.15
C ALA A 26 -6.71 9.58 -3.17
N LYS A 27 -6.88 8.24 -3.08
CA LYS A 27 -6.30 7.30 -4.05
C LYS A 27 -7.25 7.11 -5.24
N GLY A 28 -6.71 7.25 -6.46
CA GLY A 28 -7.44 6.91 -7.68
C GLY A 28 -7.65 5.41 -7.85
N GLU A 29 -8.55 5.02 -8.76
CA GLU A 29 -8.81 3.61 -9.10
C GLU A 29 -7.55 2.89 -9.61
N ASP A 30 -6.69 3.63 -10.29
CA ASP A 30 -5.41 3.18 -10.82
C ASP A 30 -4.46 2.67 -9.73
N PHE A 31 -4.50 3.24 -8.52
CA PHE A 31 -3.71 2.78 -7.38
C PHE A 31 -4.02 1.30 -7.06
N TYR A 32 -5.29 0.96 -6.97
CA TYR A 32 -5.75 -0.41 -6.68
C TYR A 32 -5.52 -1.33 -7.87
N TRP A 33 -5.85 -0.86 -9.08
CA TRP A 33 -5.65 -1.62 -10.31
C TRP A 33 -4.17 -2.00 -10.49
N CYS A 34 -3.25 -1.04 -10.35
CA CYS A 34 -1.81 -1.28 -10.45
C CYS A 34 -1.32 -2.24 -9.37
N GLY A 35 -1.84 -2.16 -8.15
CA GLY A 35 -1.49 -3.07 -7.06
C GLY A 35 -1.79 -4.53 -7.40
N ILE A 36 -2.98 -4.79 -7.94
CA ILE A 36 -3.41 -6.14 -8.34
C ILE A 36 -2.64 -6.62 -9.57
N HIS A 37 -2.45 -5.76 -10.57
CA HIS A 37 -1.78 -6.13 -11.82
C HIS A 37 -0.26 -6.31 -11.68
N LYS A 38 0.33 -5.96 -10.53
CA LYS A 38 1.72 -6.31 -10.17
C LYS A 38 1.88 -7.75 -9.65
N LEU A 39 0.79 -8.46 -9.35
CA LEU A 39 0.87 -9.84 -8.84
C LEU A 39 1.58 -10.81 -9.78
N PRO A 40 1.33 -10.83 -11.11
CA PRO A 40 2.04 -11.72 -12.03
C PRO A 40 3.57 -11.53 -11.99
N GLU A 41 4.04 -10.27 -11.99
CA GLU A 41 5.48 -9.96 -11.87
C GLU A 41 6.05 -10.48 -10.54
N ARG A 42 5.32 -10.31 -9.43
CA ARG A 42 5.75 -10.82 -8.11
C ARG A 42 5.79 -12.34 -8.07
N TRP A 43 4.85 -13.02 -8.71
CA TRP A 43 4.88 -14.48 -8.80
C TRP A 43 6.05 -14.99 -9.63
N GLU A 44 6.36 -14.33 -10.74
CA GLU A 44 7.54 -14.64 -11.55
C GLU A 44 8.84 -14.47 -10.75
N LYS A 45 8.96 -13.39 -9.98
CA LYS A 45 10.09 -13.18 -9.06
C LYS A 45 10.16 -14.28 -8.00
N CYS A 46 9.02 -14.68 -7.42
CA CYS A 46 8.97 -15.77 -6.43
C CYS A 46 9.52 -17.09 -6.98
N VAL A 47 9.10 -17.47 -8.20
CA VAL A 47 9.57 -18.68 -8.88
C VAL A 47 11.07 -18.57 -9.18
N THR A 48 11.50 -17.44 -9.72
CA THR A 48 12.92 -17.19 -10.07
C THR A 48 13.82 -17.20 -8.84
N SER A 49 13.32 -16.72 -7.70
CA SER A 49 14.00 -16.75 -6.40
C SER A 49 13.88 -18.09 -5.68
N ASN A 50 13.30 -19.12 -6.30
CA ASN A 50 13.06 -20.43 -5.70
C ASN A 50 12.36 -20.33 -4.33
N GLY A 51 11.38 -19.42 -4.23
CA GLY A 51 10.61 -19.16 -3.01
C GLY A 51 11.28 -18.26 -1.97
N ALA A 52 12.50 -17.76 -2.20
CA ALA A 52 13.10 -16.74 -1.34
C ALA A 52 12.41 -15.38 -1.50
N TYR A 53 12.53 -14.51 -0.48
CA TYR A 53 12.08 -13.13 -0.58
C TYR A 53 12.86 -12.35 -1.65
N PHE A 54 12.18 -11.41 -2.30
CA PHE A 54 12.70 -10.57 -3.37
C PHE A 54 12.20 -9.13 -3.22
N GLU A 55 12.85 -8.21 -3.93
CA GLU A 55 12.47 -6.79 -4.02
C GLU A 55 11.35 -6.51 -5.04
#